data_AF-A0A1S2VS15-F1
#
_entry.id   AF-A0A1S2VS15-F1
#
_cell.length_a   1.000
_cell.length_b   1.000
_cell.length_c   1.000
_cell.angle_alpha   90.00
_cell.angle_beta   90.00
_cell.angle_gamma   90.00
#
_symmetry.space_group_name_H-M   'P 1'
#
loop_
_entity.id
_entity.type
_entity.pdbx_description
1 polymer ?
#
loop_
_entity_poly.entity_id
_entity_poly.type
_entity_poly.pdbx_seq_one_letter_code
_entity_poly.pdbx_strand_id
1 'polypeptide(L)'
;MPSSFFFLEKEFPILFTLGSTAERYYHHAPAYCLSRLRAFGEKLTEYLFHDRNLAKPLRGWYSPEGLKTLLQQDLDAADRKLLTSRRAVVPKTVVA
;
A
#
# COMPACT_ATOMS: atom_id res chain seq x y z
N MET A 1 17.15 27.16 6.68
CA MET A 1 16.26 27.35 5.52
C MET A 1 14.93 26.68 5.82
N PRO A 2 13.80 27.28 5.44
CA PRO A 2 12.51 26.59 5.54
C PRO A 2 12.53 25.34 4.64
N SER A 3 11.83 24.28 5.06
CA SER A 3 11.70 23.04 4.28
C SER A 3 10.86 23.29 3.04
N SER A 4 11.16 22.58 1.94
CA SER A 4 10.34 22.59 0.73
C SER A 4 8.88 22.17 0.99
N PHE A 5 8.62 21.48 2.10
CA PHE A 5 7.29 21.01 2.52
C PHE A 5 6.55 21.96 3.47
N PHE A 6 7.07 23.16 3.73
CA PHE A 6 6.50 24.10 4.71
C PHE A 6 5.01 24.41 4.50
N PHE A 7 4.54 24.42 3.24
CA PHE A 7 3.13 24.63 2.90
C PHE A 7 2.17 23.60 3.52
N LEU A 8 2.65 22.40 3.87
CA LEU A 8 1.86 21.32 4.48
C LEU A 8 1.72 21.43 6.00
N GLU A 9 2.47 22.32 6.65
CA GLU A 9 2.58 22.36 8.12
C GLU A 9 1.23 22.56 8.82
N LYS A 10 0.36 23.42 8.29
CA LYS A 10 -0.94 23.74 8.90
C LYS A 10 -2.00 22.67 8.66
N GLU A 11 -2.18 22.25 7.41
CA GLU A 11 -3.30 21.36 7.03
C GLU A 11 -2.93 19.88 7.14
N PHE A 12 -1.66 19.52 6.90
CA PHE A 12 -1.19 18.14 6.85
C PHE A 12 0.14 17.95 7.61
N PRO A 13 0.14 18.11 8.95
CA PRO A 13 1.37 18.11 9.76
C PRO A 13 2.17 16.80 9.68
N ILE A 14 1.49 15.67 9.45
CA ILE A 14 2.14 14.36 9.28
C ILE A 14 2.93 14.31 7.95
N LEU A 15 2.35 14.82 6.86
CA LEU A 15 3.04 14.89 5.57
C LEU A 15 4.22 15.85 5.63
N PHE A 16 4.05 17.00 6.28
CA PHE A 16 5.16 17.93 6.54
C PHE A 16 6.31 17.25 7.29
N THR A 17 6.01 16.52 8.36
CA THR A 17 7.04 15.84 9.17
C THR A 17 7.78 14.80 8.34
N LEU A 18 7.07 13.97 7.57
CA LEU A 18 7.68 12.94 6.73
C LEU A 18 8.55 13.55 5.62
N GLY A 19 8.06 14.57 4.91
CA GLY A 19 8.79 15.24 3.84
C GLY A 19 10.01 16.01 4.34
N SER A 20 9.83 16.80 5.41
CA SER A 20 10.94 17.55 6.03
C SER A 20 12.02 16.63 6.61
N THR A 21 11.63 15.47 7.14
CA THR A 21 12.59 14.43 7.56
C THR A 21 13.30 13.82 6.35
N ALA A 22 12.61 13.48 5.26
CA ALA A 22 13.26 12.97 4.06
C ALA A 22 14.30 13.96 3.51
N GLU A 23 13.95 15.24 3.43
CA GLU A 23 14.82 16.33 2.96
C GLU A 23 16.09 16.46 3.83
N ARG A 24 15.95 16.43 5.16
CA ARG A 24 17.09 16.52 6.08
C ARG A 24 18.07 15.36 5.94
N TYR A 25 17.58 14.15 5.68
CA TYR A 25 18.41 12.95 5.62
C TYR A 25 18.88 12.61 4.20
N TYR A 26 18.53 13.41 3.19
CA TYR A 26 18.87 13.14 1.79
C TYR A 26 20.37 12.89 1.57
N HIS A 27 21.24 13.74 2.14
CA HIS A 27 22.69 13.61 2.00
C HIS A 27 23.35 12.66 3.00
N HIS A 28 22.66 12.33 4.10
CA HIS A 28 23.25 11.59 5.22
C HIS A 28 22.87 10.10 5.23
N ALA A 29 21.65 9.77 4.79
CA ALA A 29 21.13 8.40 4.85
C ALA A 29 20.09 8.18 3.73
N PRO A 30 20.52 7.84 2.50
CA PRO A 30 19.63 7.71 1.35
C PRO A 30 18.55 6.62 1.56
N ALA A 31 18.88 5.51 2.21
CA ALA A 31 17.92 4.45 2.53
C ALA A 31 16.80 4.93 3.48
N TYR A 32 17.15 5.79 4.45
CA TYR A 32 16.18 6.40 5.35
C TYR A 32 15.35 7.48 4.66
N CYS A 33 15.95 8.26 3.75
CA CYS A 33 15.22 9.19 2.90
C CYS A 33 14.15 8.44 2.06
N LEU A 34 14.52 7.33 1.41
CA LEU A 34 13.59 6.51 0.62
C LEU A 34 12.46 5.93 1.46
N SER A 35 12.74 5.45 2.68
CA SER A 35 11.70 4.92 3.56
C SER A 35 10.72 6.02 4.01
N ARG A 36 11.21 7.23 4.25
CA ARG A 36 10.37 8.40 4.60
C ARG A 36 9.54 8.89 3.42
N LEU A 37 10.10 8.95 2.22
CA LEU A 37 9.37 9.28 1.00
C LEU A 37 8.28 8.25 0.68
N ARG A 38 8.54 6.98 0.94
CA ARG A 38 7.52 5.93 0.83
C ARG A 38 6.36 6.17 1.80
N ALA A 39 6.65 6.36 3.08
CA ALA A 39 5.62 6.64 4.09
C ALA A 39 4.83 7.93 3.76
N PHE A 40 5.50 8.94 3.19
CA PHE A 40 4.87 10.15 2.70
C PHE A 40 3.86 9.84 1.58
N GLY A 41 4.25 9.06 0.57
CA GLY A 41 3.35 8.66 -0.53
C GLY A 41 2.15 7.82 -0.05
N GLU A 42 2.36 6.91 0.89
CA GLU A 42 1.30 6.12 1.51
C GLU A 42 0.26 7.04 2.20
N LYS A 43 0.73 8.03 2.97
CA LYS A 43 -0.16 8.98 3.65
C LYS A 43 -0.86 9.93 2.68
N LEU A 44 -0.17 10.41 1.65
CA LEU A 44 -0.75 11.28 0.63
C LEU A 44 -1.90 10.57 -0.08
N THR A 45 -1.69 9.30 -0.42
CA THR A 45 -2.72 8.45 -1.02
C THR A 45 -3.88 8.25 -0.05
N GLU A 46 -3.61 7.96 1.23
CA GLU A 46 -4.68 7.85 2.23
C GLU A 46 -5.55 9.11 2.32
N TYR A 47 -4.94 10.31 2.31
CA TYR A 47 -5.69 11.58 2.32
C TYR A 47 -6.51 11.78 1.05
N LEU A 48 -5.92 11.52 -0.13
CA LEU A 48 -6.62 11.69 -1.42
C LEU A 48 -7.84 10.76 -1.54
N PHE A 49 -7.72 9.51 -1.09
CA PHE A 49 -8.79 8.53 -1.17
C PHE A 49 -9.85 8.73 -0.09
N HIS A 50 -9.49 9.26 1.07
CA HIS A 50 -10.46 9.63 2.10
C HIS A 50 -11.40 10.73 1.61
N ASP A 51 -10.86 11.77 0.97
CA ASP A 51 -11.64 12.91 0.48
C ASP A 51 -12.61 12.54 -0.66
N ARG A 52 -12.21 11.58 -1.52
CA ARG A 52 -13.01 11.16 -2.68
C ARG A 52 -13.89 9.92 -2.45
N ASN A 53 -13.96 9.41 -1.22
CA ASN A 53 -14.63 8.14 -0.87
C ASN A 53 -14.25 6.99 -1.83
N LEU A 54 -13.02 6.99 -2.32
CA LEU A 54 -12.51 5.99 -3.26
C LEU A 54 -11.98 4.77 -2.49
N ALA A 55 -11.94 3.62 -3.15
CA ALA A 55 -11.40 2.39 -2.57
C ALA A 55 -9.95 2.61 -2.09
N LYS A 56 -9.71 2.44 -0.78
CA LYS A 56 -8.42 2.73 -0.16
C LYS A 56 -7.30 1.90 -0.79
N PRO A 57 -6.08 2.46 -0.91
CA PRO A 57 -4.92 1.67 -1.32
C PRO A 57 -4.73 0.48 -0.38
N LEU A 58 -4.30 -0.67 -0.94
CA LEU A 58 -4.00 -1.86 -0.16
C LEU A 58 -2.99 -1.53 0.93
N ARG A 59 -3.40 -1.69 2.20
CA ARG A 59 -2.50 -1.48 3.34
C ARG A 59 -1.51 -2.64 3.41
N GLY A 60 -0.23 -2.30 3.44
CA GLY A 60 0.84 -3.28 3.53
C GLY A 60 1.26 -3.80 2.16
N TRP A 61 2.15 -3.05 1.49
CA TRP A 61 3.06 -3.71 0.56
C TRP A 61 3.73 -4.85 1.32
N TYR A 62 3.74 -6.04 0.75
CA TYR A 62 4.24 -7.23 1.44
C TYR A 62 5.63 -6.96 2.03
N SER A 63 5.79 -7.19 3.34
CA SER A 63 7.11 -7.39 3.89
C SER A 63 7.78 -8.58 3.17
N PRO A 64 9.11 -8.70 3.15
CA PRO A 64 9.77 -9.89 2.60
C PRO A 64 9.17 -11.19 3.15
N GLU A 65 8.76 -11.18 4.41
CA GLU A 65 8.09 -12.30 5.06
C GLU A 65 6.66 -12.47 4.58
N GLY A 66 5.92 -11.37 4.38
CA GLY A 66 4.60 -11.40 3.74
C GLY A 66 4.64 -11.95 2.31
N LEU A 67 5.70 -11.68 1.55
CA LEU A 67 5.90 -12.26 0.21
C LEU A 67 6.16 -13.76 0.28
N LYS A 68 7.00 -14.21 1.22
CA LYS A 68 7.23 -15.65 1.45
C LYS A 68 5.95 -16.36 1.87
N THR A 69 5.18 -15.75 2.77
CA THR A 69 3.87 -16.29 3.18
C THR A 69 2.91 -16.35 2.00
N LEU A 70 2.87 -15.33 1.13
CA LEU A 70 2.06 -15.35 -0.08
C LEU A 70 2.50 -16.45 -1.06
N LEU A 71 3.81 -16.61 -1.24
CA LEU A 71 4.40 -17.63 -2.12
C LEU A 71 4.07 -19.06 -1.63
N GLN A 72 3.93 -19.25 -0.32
CA GLN A 72 3.59 -20.53 0.29
C GLN A 72 2.09 -20.86 0.26
N GLN A 73 1.22 -19.94 -0.18
CA GLN A 73 -0.21 -20.20 -0.24
C GLN A 73 -0.55 -21.17 -1.38
N ASP A 74 -1.27 -22.24 -1.05
CA ASP A 74 -1.79 -23.21 -2.01
C ASP A 74 -3.08 -22.66 -2.66
N LEU A 75 -2.94 -22.19 -3.90
CA LEU A 75 -4.03 -21.64 -4.70
C LEU A 75 -5.10 -22.71 -5.03
N ASP A 76 -4.71 -23.96 -5.23
CA ASP A 76 -5.62 -25.06 -5.56
C ASP A 76 -6.48 -25.47 -4.35
N ALA A 77 -5.92 -25.38 -3.13
CA ALA A 77 -6.70 -25.55 -1.91
C ALA A 77 -7.69 -24.41 -1.68
N ALA A 78 -7.31 -23.18 -2.00
CA ALA A 78 -8.21 -22.03 -1.92
C ALA A 78 -9.36 -22.16 -2.93
N ASP A 79 -9.08 -22.55 -4.17
CA ASP A 79 -10.10 -22.77 -5.21
C ASP A 79 -11.06 -23.90 -4.85
N ARG A 80 -10.56 -25.01 -4.29
CA ARG A 80 -11.43 -26.07 -3.75
C ARG A 80 -12.37 -25.55 -2.66
N LYS A 81 -11.89 -24.68 -1.77
CA LYS A 81 -12.73 -24.04 -0.73
C LYS A 81 -13.76 -23.09 -1.32
N LEU A 82 -13.44 -22.38 -2.40
CA LEU A 82 -14.39 -21.53 -3.11
C LEU A 82 -15.47 -22.36 -3.80
N LEU A 83 -15.10 -23.49 -4.40
CA LEU A 83 -16.04 -24.40 -5.06
C LEU A 83 -16.99 -25.09 -4.06
N THR A 84 -16.49 -25.50 -2.89
CA THR A 84 -17.35 -26.10 -1.85
C THR A 84 -18.25 -25.08 -1.17
N SER A 85 -17.80 -23.83 -1.04
CA SER A 85 -18.60 -22.73 -0.48
C SER A 85 -19.65 -22.19 -1.46
N ARG A 86 -19.45 -22.37 -2.78
CA ARG A 86 -20.38 -21.97 -3.85
C ARG A 86 -21.27 -23.14 -4.25
N ARG A 87 -22.37 -23.34 -3.52
CA ARG A 87 -23.43 -24.22 -4.01
C ARG A 87 -24.02 -23.63 -5.32
N ALA A 88 -23.93 -24.42 -6.38
CA ALA A 88 -24.53 -24.25 -7.72
C ALA A 88 -23.97 -23.12 -8.62
N VAL A 89 -22.90 -23.40 -9.37
CA VAL A 89 -22.84 -22.96 -10.77
C VAL A 89 -22.49 -24.15 -11.66
N VAL A 90 -23.45 -24.47 -12.53
CA VAL A 90 -23.39 -25.54 -13.53
C VAL A 90 -22.17 -25.32 -14.43
N PRO A 91 -21.36 -26.35 -14.71
CA PRO A 91 -20.22 -26.21 -15.62
C PRO A 91 -20.73 -25.85 -17.02
N LYS A 92 -20.22 -24.76 -17.59
CA LYS A 92 -20.39 -24.51 -19.02
C LYS A 92 -19.59 -25.56 -19.78
N THR A 93 -20.29 -26.51 -20.37
CA THR A 93 -19.76 -27.45 -21.36
C THR A 93 -19.09 -26.63 -22.46
N VAL A 94 -17.77 -26.74 -22.60
CA VAL A 94 -17.08 -26.27 -23.80
C VAL A 94 -17.37 -27.30 -24.87
N VAL A 95 -18.27 -26.94 -25.79
CA VAL A 95 -18.46 -27.65 -27.06
C VAL A 95 -17.48 -27.03 -28.05
N ALA A 96 -16.47 -27.81 -28.44
CA ALA A 96 -15.82 -27.77 -29.75
C ALA A 96 -15.00 -29.05 -29.91
#